data_AF-A0A7Z9HHH0-F1
#
_entry.id   AF-A0A7Z9HHH0-F1
#
_cell.length_a   1.000
_cell.length_b   1.000
_cell.length_c   1.000
_cell.angle_alpha   90.00
_cell.angle_beta   90.00
_cell.angle_gamma   90.00
#
_symmetry.space_group_name_H-M   'P 1'
#
loop_
_entity.id
_entity.type
_entity.pdbx_description
1 polymer ?
#
loop_
_entity_poly.entity_id
_entity_poly.type
_entity_poly.pdbx_seq_one_letter_code
_entity_poly.pdbx_strand_id
1 'polypeptide(L)'
;MPLDTKTICHLLQNANRPELAKILGEVWETPLLDYADQLWEKPVAPPPFEIELREAFETEFCRIGYTEIEAKAYSTALDRTRVLQTATHLTVSEGPTFLALHHLSLLGLPVAETYFVGAFSGVPFANAAWSGCLNFSNRFDLETVIDPKAPGFAELKRAESDRYRDSTERRISFIPGSMRDSRVYQSKVPEKLTRLLPYIAEPIRKYVPVVKPGDEFTAWASQFSAAQLRKIMPGKSV
;
A
#
# COMPACT_ATOMS: atom_id res chain seq x y z
N MET A 1 21.43 12.98 20.72
CA MET A 1 20.55 13.80 21.57
C MET A 1 19.12 13.42 21.24
N PRO A 2 18.23 13.22 22.22
CA PRO A 2 16.81 13.16 21.93
C PRO A 2 16.38 14.52 21.38
N LEU A 3 15.63 14.52 20.27
CA LEU A 3 15.03 15.72 19.72
C LEU A 3 13.76 16.01 20.54
N ASP A 4 13.73 17.12 21.27
CA ASP A 4 12.52 17.59 21.96
C ASP A 4 11.56 18.30 21.00
N THR A 5 10.28 18.37 21.38
CA THR A 5 9.21 19.00 20.59
C THR A 5 9.59 20.41 20.12
N LYS A 6 10.15 21.24 21.00
CA LYS A 6 10.50 22.64 20.67
C LYS A 6 11.56 22.71 19.58
N THR A 7 12.58 21.87 19.68
CA THR A 7 13.66 21.77 18.70
C THR A 7 13.12 21.36 17.33
N ILE A 8 12.24 20.35 17.29
CA ILE A 8 11.62 19.87 16.03
C ILE A 8 10.74 20.94 15.40
N CYS A 9 9.86 21.57 16.17
CA CYS A 9 8.99 22.64 15.67
C CYS A 9 9.82 23.80 15.10
N HIS A 10 10.88 24.21 15.79
CA HIS A 10 11.75 25.29 15.30
C HIS A 10 12.48 24.91 14.00
N LEU A 11 13.03 23.70 13.92
CA LEU A 11 13.69 23.21 12.69
C LEU A 11 12.72 23.15 11.51
N LEU A 12 11.48 22.72 11.73
CA LEU A 12 10.45 22.66 10.69
C LEU A 12 9.99 24.04 10.23
N GLN A 13 9.84 24.99 11.15
CA GLN A 13 9.55 26.38 10.82
C GLN A 13 10.66 26.99 9.95
N ASN A 14 11.92 26.80 10.34
CA ASN A 14 13.07 27.27 9.56
C ASN A 14 13.17 26.59 8.18
N ALA A 15 12.65 25.37 8.06
CA ALA A 15 12.53 24.65 6.78
C ALA A 15 11.27 25.02 5.98
N ASN A 16 10.54 26.09 6.34
CA ASN A 16 9.28 26.52 5.73
C ASN A 16 8.17 25.45 5.73
N ARG A 17 8.06 24.69 6.83
CA ARG A 17 7.01 23.68 7.07
C ARG A 17 6.16 24.01 8.31
N PRO A 18 5.51 25.19 8.35
CA PRO A 18 4.84 25.68 9.56
C PRO A 18 3.65 24.79 10.00
N GLU A 19 2.89 24.23 9.04
CA GLU A 19 1.75 23.38 9.40
C GLU A 19 2.20 22.05 9.99
N LEU A 20 3.26 21.44 9.45
CA LEU A 20 3.84 20.24 10.02
C LEU A 20 4.43 20.51 11.41
N ALA A 21 5.05 21.68 11.61
CA ALA A 21 5.54 22.09 12.92
C ALA A 21 4.40 22.23 13.94
N LYS A 22 3.26 22.79 13.54
CA LYS A 22 2.07 22.92 14.37
C LYS A 22 1.52 21.55 14.76
N ILE A 23 1.23 20.69 13.76
CA ILE A 23 0.67 19.35 13.99
C ILE A 23 1.57 18.55 14.93
N LEU A 24 2.87 18.49 14.65
CA LEU A 24 3.79 17.77 15.52
C LEU A 24 3.87 18.40 16.90
N GLY A 25 3.85 19.73 17.02
CA GLY A 25 3.80 20.40 18.33
C GLY A 25 2.61 20.00 19.20
N GLU A 26 1.47 19.67 18.58
CA GLU A 26 0.25 19.23 19.27
C GLU A 26 0.32 17.74 19.68
N VAL A 27 0.92 16.88 18.85
CA VAL A 27 0.82 15.42 19.03
C VAL A 27 2.14 14.72 19.41
N TRP A 28 3.29 15.40 19.40
CA TRP A 28 4.62 14.77 19.55
C TRP A 28 4.80 14.00 20.85
N GLU A 29 4.25 14.52 21.95
CA GLU A 29 4.32 13.88 23.27
C GLU A 29 3.15 12.93 23.53
N THR A 30 2.22 12.77 22.57
CA THR A 30 1.08 11.85 22.71
C THR A 30 1.57 10.41 22.52
N PRO A 31 1.26 9.48 23.46
CA PRO A 31 1.57 8.07 23.25
C PRO A 31 0.96 7.54 21.95
N LEU A 32 1.71 6.68 21.25
CA LEU A 32 1.31 6.20 19.92
C LEU A 32 -0.07 5.55 19.90
N LEU A 33 -0.43 4.80 20.95
CA LEU A 33 -1.74 4.15 21.07
C LEU A 33 -2.86 5.17 21.22
N ASP A 34 -2.68 6.16 22.10
CA ASP A 34 -3.66 7.23 22.32
C ASP A 34 -3.87 8.04 21.04
N TYR A 35 -2.80 8.34 20.30
CA TYR A 35 -2.91 9.01 19.01
C TYR A 35 -3.61 8.13 17.97
N ALA A 36 -3.33 6.82 17.96
CA ALA A 36 -3.99 5.89 17.05
C ALA A 36 -5.51 5.79 17.31
N ASP A 37 -5.93 5.78 18.57
CA ASP A 37 -7.35 5.77 18.95
C ASP A 37 -8.06 7.05 18.50
N GLN A 38 -7.42 8.21 18.63
CA GLN A 38 -7.95 9.50 18.17
C GLN A 38 -8.27 9.52 16.67
N LEU A 39 -7.54 8.75 15.84
CA LEU A 39 -7.81 8.67 14.40
C LEU A 39 -9.19 8.05 14.07
N TRP A 40 -9.81 7.37 15.04
CA TRP A 40 -11.12 6.71 14.89
C TRP A 40 -12.25 7.40 15.66
N GLU A 41 -11.94 8.49 16.36
CA GLU A 41 -12.94 9.28 17.06
C GLU A 41 -13.88 9.98 16.07
N LYS A 42 -15.19 9.93 16.38
CA LYS A 42 -16.23 10.59 15.59
C LYS A 42 -16.88 11.68 16.45
N PRO A 43 -16.38 12.93 16.37
CA PRO A 43 -16.91 14.00 17.20
C PRO A 43 -18.35 14.39 16.83
N VAL A 44 -18.79 14.07 15.61
CA VAL A 44 -20.13 14.41 15.09
C VAL A 44 -20.68 13.24 14.25
N ALA A 45 -21.98 12.99 14.35
CA ALA A 45 -22.67 12.03 13.50
C ALA A 45 -22.70 12.54 12.03
N PRO A 46 -22.13 11.78 11.07
CA PRO A 46 -22.10 12.19 9.67
C PRO A 46 -23.48 12.03 9.01
N PRO A 47 -23.78 12.79 7.94
CA PRO A 47 -24.97 12.53 7.12
C PRO A 47 -24.90 11.13 6.48
N PRO A 48 -26.04 10.51 6.12
CA PRO A 48 -26.05 9.24 5.39
C PRO A 48 -25.19 9.32 4.12
N PHE A 49 -24.52 8.21 3.77
CA PHE A 49 -23.87 8.13 2.45
C PHE A 49 -24.90 8.29 1.33
N GLU A 50 -24.51 9.04 0.31
CA GLU A 50 -25.22 9.10 -0.96
C GLU A 50 -25.35 7.68 -1.54
N ILE A 51 -26.50 7.39 -2.13
CA ILE A 51 -26.80 6.06 -2.67
C ILE A 51 -25.81 5.73 -3.79
N GLU A 52 -25.50 6.71 -4.63
CA GLU A 52 -24.58 6.58 -5.75
C GLU A 52 -23.15 6.27 -5.28
N LEU A 53 -22.71 6.85 -4.16
CA LEU A 53 -21.38 6.57 -3.60
C LEU A 53 -21.33 5.16 -3.01
N ARG A 54 -22.40 4.73 -2.32
CA ARG A 54 -22.54 3.36 -1.82
C ARG A 54 -22.50 2.34 -2.96
N GLU A 55 -23.26 2.57 -4.02
CA GLU A 55 -23.30 1.71 -5.20
C GLU A 55 -21.94 1.65 -5.91
N ALA A 56 -21.21 2.76 -5.98
CA ALA A 56 -19.87 2.80 -6.55
C ALA A 56 -18.89 1.93 -5.76
N PHE A 57 -18.91 1.99 -4.42
CA PHE A 57 -18.08 1.12 -3.59
C PHE A 57 -18.45 -0.35 -3.74
N GLU A 58 -19.74 -0.68 -3.69
CA GLU A 58 -20.21 -2.06 -3.83
C GLU A 58 -19.83 -2.65 -5.20
N THR A 59 -19.97 -1.87 -6.27
CA THR A 59 -19.54 -2.24 -7.63
C THR A 59 -18.04 -2.51 -7.68
N GLU A 60 -17.23 -1.64 -7.08
CA GLU A 60 -15.78 -1.78 -7.07
C GLU A 60 -15.32 -2.99 -6.24
N PHE A 61 -15.94 -3.24 -5.09
CA PHE A 61 -15.66 -4.44 -4.28
C PHE A 61 -15.96 -5.72 -5.06
N CYS A 62 -17.11 -5.78 -5.74
CA CYS A 62 -17.43 -6.91 -6.60
C CYS A 62 -16.42 -7.07 -7.75
N ARG A 63 -16.01 -5.96 -8.38
CA ARG A 63 -15.01 -5.98 -9.47
C ARG A 63 -13.67 -6.57 -9.03
N ILE A 64 -13.24 -6.34 -7.79
CA ILE A 64 -11.97 -6.86 -7.27
C ILE A 64 -12.08 -8.26 -6.63
N GLY A 65 -13.26 -8.89 -6.72
CA GLY A 65 -13.45 -10.31 -6.42
C GLY A 65 -14.23 -10.63 -5.14
N TYR A 66 -14.83 -9.63 -4.48
CA TYR A 66 -15.74 -9.87 -3.36
C TYR A 66 -17.14 -10.23 -3.85
N THR A 67 -17.89 -10.98 -3.03
CA THR A 67 -19.30 -11.29 -3.30
C THR A 67 -20.19 -10.07 -3.03
N GLU A 68 -21.41 -10.05 -3.58
CA GLU A 68 -22.38 -8.98 -3.29
C GLU A 68 -22.70 -8.85 -1.80
N ILE A 69 -22.70 -9.97 -1.08
CA ILE A 69 -22.95 -9.99 0.38
C ILE A 69 -21.79 -9.31 1.11
N GLU A 70 -20.55 -9.64 0.75
CA GLU A 70 -19.35 -9.01 1.32
C GLU A 70 -19.28 -7.53 0.96
N ALA A 71 -19.55 -7.17 -0.30
CA ALA A 71 -19.53 -5.80 -0.79
C ALA A 71 -20.52 -4.92 -0.01
N LYS A 72 -21.76 -5.38 0.21
CA LYS A 72 -22.75 -4.67 1.03
C LYS A 72 -22.31 -4.56 2.48
N ALA A 73 -21.79 -5.64 3.06
CA ALA A 73 -21.30 -5.63 4.44
C ALA A 73 -20.15 -4.62 4.62
N TYR A 74 -19.23 -4.55 3.67
CA TYR A 74 -18.12 -3.59 3.66
C TYR A 74 -18.59 -2.16 3.47
N SER A 75 -19.53 -1.92 2.56
CA SER A 75 -20.12 -0.60 2.37
C SER A 75 -20.85 -0.11 3.62
N THR A 76 -21.59 -0.99 4.32
CA THR A 76 -22.17 -0.69 5.64
C THR A 76 -21.11 -0.45 6.71
N ALA A 77 -19.98 -1.16 6.70
CA ALA A 77 -18.89 -0.91 7.63
C ALA A 77 -18.24 0.47 7.38
N LEU A 78 -18.02 0.83 6.12
CA LEU A 78 -17.51 2.15 5.73
C LEU A 78 -18.49 3.26 6.15
N ASP A 79 -19.81 3.00 6.08
CA ASP A 79 -20.85 3.92 6.57
C ASP A 79 -20.74 4.19 8.07
N ARG A 80 -20.40 3.16 8.84
CA ARG A 80 -20.12 3.32 10.28
C ARG A 80 -18.82 4.08 10.49
N THR A 81 -17.70 3.62 9.95
CA THR A 81 -16.37 4.16 10.29
C THR A 81 -16.09 5.52 9.66
N ARG A 82 -16.56 5.77 8.42
CA ARG A 82 -16.25 6.96 7.61
C ARG A 82 -14.76 7.27 7.47
N VAL A 83 -13.92 6.26 7.60
CA VAL A 83 -12.47 6.37 7.44
C VAL A 83 -12.05 5.55 6.23
N LEU A 84 -11.41 6.23 5.29
CA LEU A 84 -10.77 5.63 4.12
C LEU A 84 -9.33 6.12 4.07
N GLN A 85 -8.35 5.22 4.15
CA GLN A 85 -6.95 5.57 4.00
C GLN A 85 -6.61 5.76 2.52
N THR A 86 -6.24 6.99 2.13
CA THR A 86 -5.97 7.36 0.73
C THR A 86 -4.50 7.70 0.45
N ALA A 87 -3.64 7.66 1.46
CA ALA A 87 -2.21 7.96 1.30
C ALA A 87 -1.44 6.90 0.50
N THR A 88 -2.09 5.81 0.10
CA THR A 88 -1.44 4.67 -0.56
C THR A 88 -1.65 4.69 -2.07
N HIS A 89 -0.64 4.19 -2.76
CA HIS A 89 -0.75 3.81 -4.16
C HIS A 89 -0.81 2.29 -4.25
N LEU A 90 -1.45 1.79 -5.30
CA LEU A 90 -1.53 0.36 -5.48
C LEU A 90 -0.18 -0.18 -5.92
N THR A 91 0.51 -0.88 -5.03
CA THR A 91 1.84 -1.46 -5.27
C THR A 91 1.81 -2.97 -5.04
N VAL A 92 2.78 -3.68 -5.61
CA VAL A 92 2.92 -5.13 -5.38
C VAL A 92 3.32 -5.44 -3.93
N SER A 93 4.11 -4.54 -3.33
CA SER A 93 4.49 -4.59 -1.92
C SER A 93 4.52 -3.20 -1.34
N GLU A 94 3.86 -3.03 -0.20
CA GLU A 94 3.88 -1.79 0.55
C GLU A 94 5.31 -1.45 1.01
N GLY A 95 5.72 -0.21 0.76
CA GLY A 95 6.98 0.32 1.28
C GLY A 95 6.89 0.65 2.78
N PRO A 96 8.01 0.98 3.44
CA PRO A 96 8.04 1.30 4.87
C PRO A 96 7.06 2.41 5.27
N THR A 97 6.89 3.44 4.43
CA THR A 97 5.95 4.53 4.67
C THR A 97 4.51 4.04 4.71
N PHE A 98 4.08 3.27 3.70
CA PHE A 98 2.71 2.76 3.64
C PHE A 98 2.44 1.75 4.76
N LEU A 99 3.41 0.88 5.07
CA LEU A 99 3.32 -0.04 6.22
C LEU A 99 3.20 0.70 7.56
N ALA A 100 3.95 1.79 7.76
CA ALA A 100 3.87 2.59 8.98
C ALA A 100 2.48 3.25 9.11
N LEU A 101 1.92 3.76 8.00
CA LEU A 101 0.58 4.34 7.99
C LEU A 101 -0.50 3.29 8.28
N HIS A 102 -0.43 2.12 7.65
CA HIS A 102 -1.32 1.00 7.95
C HIS A 102 -1.21 0.59 9.40
N HIS A 103 0.00 0.50 9.95
CA HIS A 103 0.23 0.10 11.32
C HIS A 103 -0.43 1.07 12.29
N LEU A 104 -0.17 2.36 12.12
CA LEU A 104 -0.77 3.41 12.93
C LEU A 104 -2.30 3.38 12.87
N SER A 105 -2.90 3.31 11.68
CA SER A 105 -4.35 3.22 11.54
C SER A 105 -4.92 1.96 12.21
N LEU A 106 -4.23 0.82 12.09
CA LEU A 106 -4.71 -0.46 12.60
C LEU A 106 -4.55 -0.62 14.11
N LEU A 107 -3.63 0.10 14.74
CA LEU A 107 -3.48 0.11 16.20
C LEU A 107 -4.78 0.56 16.87
N GLY A 108 -5.37 1.67 16.42
CA GLY A 108 -6.62 2.21 16.96
C GLY A 108 -7.91 1.64 16.37
N LEU A 109 -7.84 0.74 15.37
CA LEU A 109 -9.02 0.19 14.72
C LEU A 109 -9.92 -0.55 15.75
N PRO A 110 -11.20 -0.16 15.89
CA PRO A 110 -12.15 -0.87 16.75
C PRO A 110 -12.33 -2.34 16.33
N VAL A 111 -12.47 -3.24 17.32
CA VAL A 111 -12.44 -4.70 17.11
C VAL A 111 -13.46 -5.22 16.09
N ALA A 112 -14.63 -4.57 15.98
CA ALA A 112 -15.70 -4.98 15.08
C ALA A 112 -15.69 -4.28 13.71
N GLU A 113 -14.66 -3.46 13.43
CA GLU A 113 -14.61 -2.65 12.22
C GLU A 113 -13.60 -3.13 11.19
N THR A 114 -13.78 -2.67 9.95
CA THR A 114 -12.90 -2.98 8.81
C THR A 114 -12.13 -1.73 8.41
N TYR A 115 -10.82 -1.90 8.19
CA TYR A 115 -9.95 -0.83 7.73
C TYR A 115 -9.92 -0.79 6.20
N PHE A 116 -10.50 0.26 5.62
CA PHE A 116 -10.53 0.44 4.17
C PHE A 116 -9.33 1.23 3.67
N VAL A 117 -8.67 0.69 2.64
CA VAL A 117 -7.58 1.34 1.93
C VAL A 117 -8.06 1.70 0.52
N GLY A 118 -8.17 3.00 0.26
CA GLY A 118 -8.44 3.54 -1.07
C GLY A 118 -7.13 3.83 -1.79
N ALA A 119 -6.72 2.95 -2.70
CA ALA A 119 -5.48 3.13 -3.45
C ALA A 119 -5.71 3.95 -4.74
N PHE A 120 -4.96 5.03 -4.96
CA PHE A 120 -5.09 5.83 -6.17
C PHE A 120 -4.36 5.19 -7.36
N SER A 121 -5.12 4.49 -8.21
CA SER A 121 -4.61 3.73 -9.36
C SER A 121 -4.66 4.51 -10.70
N GLY A 122 -5.20 5.74 -10.72
CA GLY A 122 -5.26 6.57 -11.93
C GLY A 122 -3.90 7.05 -12.47
N VAL A 123 -2.82 6.78 -11.74
CA VAL A 123 -1.43 7.16 -12.04
C VAL A 123 -0.75 6.17 -12.99
N PRO A 124 0.30 6.60 -13.73
CA PRO A 124 1.11 5.69 -14.51
C PRO A 124 1.96 4.77 -13.62
N PHE A 125 2.36 3.62 -14.14
CA PHE A 125 3.24 2.68 -13.42
C PHE A 125 4.61 3.27 -13.03
N ALA A 126 5.13 4.22 -13.80
CA ALA A 126 6.40 4.91 -13.54
C ALA A 126 6.29 6.06 -12.52
N ASN A 127 5.19 6.14 -11.77
CA ASN A 127 5.07 7.10 -10.66
C ASN A 127 6.07 6.80 -9.53
N ALA A 128 6.12 7.72 -8.55
CA ALA A 128 7.01 7.59 -7.39
C ALA A 128 6.73 6.36 -6.50
N ALA A 129 5.54 5.76 -6.60
CA ALA A 129 5.21 4.54 -5.86
C ALA A 129 5.67 3.25 -6.57
N TRP A 130 6.02 3.33 -7.85
CA TRP A 130 6.51 2.19 -8.64
C TRP A 130 5.56 0.99 -8.61
N SER A 131 4.29 1.26 -8.83
CA SER A 131 3.13 0.36 -8.68
C SER A 131 3.32 -1.07 -9.23
N GLY A 132 4.13 -1.24 -10.26
CA GLY A 132 4.43 -2.53 -10.90
C GLY A 132 5.67 -3.25 -10.35
N CYS A 133 6.18 -2.85 -9.18
CA CYS A 133 7.43 -3.36 -8.63
C CYS A 133 7.25 -3.96 -7.22
N LEU A 134 8.02 -5.03 -6.94
CA LEU A 134 8.31 -5.49 -5.58
C LEU A 134 9.49 -4.69 -5.05
N ASN A 135 9.27 -3.89 -4.02
CA ASN A 135 10.31 -3.11 -3.35
C ASN A 135 10.93 -3.94 -2.23
N PHE A 136 12.24 -3.81 -2.03
CA PHE A 136 12.95 -4.51 -0.96
C PHE A 136 14.07 -3.65 -0.37
N SER A 137 14.55 -4.04 0.82
CA SER A 137 15.61 -3.31 1.51
C SER A 137 16.98 -3.64 0.90
N ASN A 138 17.91 -2.67 0.95
CA ASN A 138 19.32 -2.86 0.63
C ASN A 138 20.07 -3.85 1.57
N ARG A 139 19.38 -4.42 2.57
CA ARG A 139 19.85 -5.54 3.40
C ARG A 139 19.80 -6.89 2.69
N PHE A 140 19.11 -6.97 1.56
CA PHE A 140 18.90 -8.19 0.79
C PHE A 140 19.52 -8.03 -0.60
N ASP A 141 20.31 -9.01 -1.02
CA ASP A 141 20.78 -9.09 -2.40
C ASP A 141 19.65 -9.59 -3.31
N LEU A 142 19.69 -9.25 -4.60
CA LEU A 142 18.66 -9.66 -5.57
C LEU A 142 18.42 -11.18 -5.57
N GLU A 143 19.50 -11.97 -5.51
CA GLU A 143 19.47 -13.44 -5.46
C GLU A 143 18.73 -13.99 -4.23
N THR A 144 18.57 -13.20 -3.16
CA THR A 144 17.80 -13.60 -1.96
C THR A 144 16.30 -13.39 -2.14
N VAL A 145 15.90 -12.55 -3.09
CA VAL A 145 14.50 -12.18 -3.35
C VAL A 145 13.93 -12.94 -4.54
N ILE A 146 14.76 -13.24 -5.55
CA ILE A 146 14.35 -13.98 -6.75
C ILE A 146 15.45 -14.97 -7.19
N ASP A 147 15.04 -16.19 -7.52
CA ASP A 147 15.95 -17.26 -7.95
C ASP A 147 16.72 -16.84 -9.22
N PRO A 148 18.07 -17.01 -9.26
CA PRO A 148 18.89 -16.75 -10.44
C PRO A 148 18.45 -17.47 -11.73
N LYS A 149 17.66 -18.54 -11.62
CA LYS A 149 17.05 -19.26 -12.75
C LYS A 149 15.85 -18.54 -13.35
N ALA A 150 15.39 -17.44 -12.76
CA ALA A 150 14.28 -16.66 -13.29
C ALA A 150 14.55 -16.21 -14.73
N PRO A 151 13.55 -16.27 -15.63
CA PRO A 151 13.71 -15.77 -16.99
C PRO A 151 14.06 -14.28 -16.97
N GLY A 152 15.14 -13.89 -17.65
CA GLY A 152 15.60 -12.50 -17.66
C GLY A 152 16.33 -12.06 -16.39
N PHE A 153 16.78 -12.97 -15.52
CA PHE A 153 17.50 -12.60 -14.30
C PHE A 153 18.72 -11.67 -14.55
N ALA A 154 19.47 -11.90 -15.63
CA ALA A 154 20.59 -11.04 -16.01
C ALA A 154 20.17 -9.58 -16.27
N GLU A 155 18.96 -9.35 -16.79
CA GLU A 155 18.41 -8.01 -16.99
C GLU A 155 18.00 -7.37 -15.65
N LEU A 156 17.43 -8.16 -14.74
CA LEU A 156 17.13 -7.71 -13.38
C LEU A 156 18.39 -7.26 -12.65
N LYS A 157 19.47 -8.04 -12.75
CA LYS A 157 20.77 -7.74 -12.15
C LYS A 157 21.43 -6.50 -12.75
N ARG A 158 21.31 -6.32 -14.07
CA ARG A 158 21.77 -5.08 -14.74
C ARG A 158 20.98 -3.87 -14.23
N ALA A 159 19.65 -3.98 -14.19
CA ALA A 159 18.80 -2.88 -13.73
C ALA A 159 19.01 -2.53 -12.25
N GLU A 160 19.36 -3.50 -11.40
CA GLU A 160 19.78 -3.24 -10.03
C GLU A 160 21.12 -2.49 -9.98
N SER A 161 22.12 -2.97 -10.73
CA SER A 161 23.45 -2.33 -10.82
C SER A 161 23.37 -0.88 -11.29
N ASP A 162 22.51 -0.61 -12.28
CA ASP A 162 22.28 0.75 -12.78
C ASP A 162 21.65 1.63 -11.71
N ARG A 163 20.66 1.13 -10.97
CA ARG A 163 20.01 1.86 -9.87
C ARG A 163 20.93 2.13 -8.70
N TYR A 164 21.84 1.20 -8.38
CA TYR A 164 22.78 1.34 -7.27
C TYR A 164 23.67 2.58 -7.39
N ARG A 165 23.86 3.11 -8.60
CA ARG A 165 24.64 4.32 -8.85
C ARG A 165 23.96 5.59 -8.32
N ASP A 166 22.62 5.61 -8.33
CA ASP A 166 21.83 6.82 -8.10
C ASP A 166 20.87 6.72 -6.89
N SER A 167 20.62 5.51 -6.37
CA SER A 167 19.68 5.28 -5.27
C SER A 167 19.99 4.03 -4.44
N THR A 168 19.62 4.08 -3.16
CA THR A 168 19.63 2.91 -2.26
C THR A 168 18.37 2.07 -2.37
N GLU A 169 17.33 2.55 -3.06
CA GLU A 169 16.08 1.83 -3.27
C GLU A 169 16.29 0.61 -4.16
N ARG A 170 15.87 -0.57 -3.65
CA ARG A 170 15.92 -1.82 -4.39
C ARG A 170 14.52 -2.24 -4.80
N ARG A 171 14.39 -2.72 -6.03
CA ARG A 171 13.11 -3.23 -6.55
C ARG A 171 13.26 -4.18 -7.73
N ILE A 172 12.31 -5.10 -7.87
CA ILE A 172 12.09 -5.93 -9.05
C ILE A 172 10.87 -5.39 -9.79
N SER A 173 11.03 -5.02 -11.05
CA SER A 173 9.91 -4.58 -11.89
C SER A 173 9.25 -5.79 -12.56
N PHE A 174 7.96 -6.00 -12.28
CA PHE A 174 7.16 -7.06 -12.88
C PHE A 174 6.49 -6.66 -14.19
N ILE A 175 6.49 -5.38 -14.51
CA ILE A 175 5.95 -4.86 -15.77
C ILE A 175 7.04 -4.75 -16.84
N PRO A 176 6.71 -4.90 -18.13
CA PRO A 176 7.61 -4.55 -19.21
C PRO A 176 7.80 -3.03 -19.28
N GLY A 177 8.91 -2.58 -19.88
CA GLY A 177 9.19 -1.16 -20.05
C GLY A 177 8.12 -0.41 -20.86
N SER A 178 7.41 -1.10 -21.76
CA SER A 178 6.29 -0.55 -22.54
C SER A 178 5.07 -0.16 -21.70
N MET A 179 4.94 -0.67 -20.47
CA MET A 179 3.83 -0.33 -19.57
C MET A 179 4.13 0.85 -18.64
N ARG A 180 5.33 1.46 -18.72
CA ARG A 180 5.74 2.52 -17.80
C ARG A 180 4.75 3.68 -17.71
N ASP A 181 4.23 4.11 -18.86
CA ASP A 181 3.31 5.24 -18.96
C ASP A 181 1.83 4.80 -18.99
N SER A 182 1.57 3.49 -18.97
CA SER A 182 0.22 2.96 -18.83
C SER A 182 -0.33 3.26 -17.44
N ARG A 183 -1.62 3.61 -17.36
CA ARG A 183 -2.32 3.78 -16.08
C ARG A 183 -2.41 2.44 -15.34
N VAL A 184 -2.27 2.46 -14.02
CA VAL A 184 -2.42 1.25 -13.19
C VAL A 184 -3.87 0.77 -13.20
N TYR A 185 -4.83 1.69 -13.09
CA TYR A 185 -6.25 1.39 -13.12
C TYR A 185 -6.64 0.74 -14.46
N GLN A 186 -7.40 -0.37 -14.38
CA GLN A 186 -7.84 -1.17 -15.53
C GLN A 186 -6.72 -1.76 -16.39
N SER A 187 -5.46 -1.69 -15.94
CA SER A 187 -4.38 -2.41 -16.60
C SER A 187 -4.51 -3.92 -16.40
N LYS A 188 -3.99 -4.66 -17.37
CA LYS A 188 -3.95 -6.11 -17.31
C LYS A 188 -2.62 -6.60 -16.75
N VAL A 189 -2.67 -7.73 -16.06
CA VAL A 189 -1.47 -8.41 -15.59
C VAL A 189 -0.60 -8.79 -16.80
N PRO A 190 0.66 -8.33 -16.87
CA PRO A 190 1.54 -8.64 -17.99
C PRO A 190 2.14 -10.04 -17.85
N GLU A 191 2.50 -10.65 -18.98
CA GLU A 191 3.18 -11.95 -18.99
C GLU A 191 4.44 -11.96 -18.14
N LYS A 192 5.24 -10.88 -18.20
CA LYS A 192 6.47 -10.74 -17.44
C LYS A 192 6.24 -10.98 -15.94
N LEU A 193 5.15 -10.46 -15.38
CA LEU A 193 4.78 -10.68 -13.99
C LEU A 193 4.60 -12.17 -13.73
N THR A 194 3.70 -12.82 -14.48
CA THR A 194 3.38 -14.24 -14.30
C THR A 194 4.58 -15.17 -14.48
N ARG A 195 5.53 -14.81 -15.36
CA ARG A 195 6.77 -15.59 -15.59
C ARG A 195 7.77 -15.46 -14.44
N LEU A 196 7.77 -14.35 -13.71
CA LEU A 196 8.70 -14.10 -12.60
C LEU A 196 8.17 -14.65 -11.27
N LEU A 197 6.86 -14.63 -11.03
CA LEU A 197 6.27 -15.04 -9.75
C LEU A 197 6.73 -16.42 -9.22
N PRO A 198 6.85 -17.49 -10.05
CA PRO A 198 7.28 -18.80 -9.55
C PRO A 198 8.69 -18.81 -8.93
N TYR A 199 9.51 -17.84 -9.31
CA TYR A 199 10.91 -17.70 -8.91
C TYR A 199 11.11 -16.74 -7.73
N ILE A 200 10.05 -16.08 -7.27
CA ILE A 200 10.13 -15.27 -6.05
C ILE A 200 10.42 -16.18 -4.86
N ALA A 201 11.35 -15.75 -4.00
CA ALA A 201 11.77 -16.54 -2.86
C ALA A 201 10.69 -16.59 -1.76
N GLU A 202 10.76 -17.63 -0.93
CA GLU A 202 10.09 -17.61 0.37
C GLU A 202 10.74 -16.54 1.28
N PRO A 203 9.98 -15.89 2.19
CA PRO A 203 8.57 -16.12 2.51
C PRO A 203 7.59 -15.30 1.66
N ILE A 204 8.04 -14.58 0.63
CA ILE A 204 7.17 -13.69 -0.16
C ILE A 204 6.20 -14.52 -0.99
N ARG A 205 6.70 -15.57 -1.64
CA ARG A 205 5.95 -16.39 -2.60
C ARG A 205 4.66 -16.98 -2.04
N LYS A 206 4.63 -17.42 -0.77
CA LYS A 206 3.39 -17.94 -0.15
C LYS A 206 2.24 -16.93 -0.02
N TYR A 207 2.49 -15.63 -0.18
CA TYR A 207 1.44 -14.60 -0.14
C TYR A 207 1.00 -14.16 -1.54
N VAL A 208 1.68 -14.61 -2.59
CA VAL A 208 1.37 -14.25 -3.97
C VAL A 208 0.05 -14.91 -4.39
N PRO A 209 -1.00 -14.13 -4.74
CA PRO A 209 -2.24 -14.70 -5.25
C PRO A 209 -2.01 -15.37 -6.61
N VAL A 210 -2.81 -16.41 -6.89
CA VAL A 210 -2.86 -17.03 -8.22
C VAL A 210 -3.27 -15.99 -9.25
N VAL A 211 -2.60 -15.97 -10.39
CA VAL A 211 -2.82 -14.97 -11.42
C VAL A 211 -2.47 -15.50 -12.81
N LYS A 212 -3.18 -15.01 -13.83
CA LYS A 212 -2.94 -15.30 -15.24
C LYS A 212 -2.73 -14.01 -16.04
N PRO A 213 -2.02 -14.06 -17.18
CA PRO A 213 -1.96 -12.93 -18.09
C PRO A 213 -3.37 -12.52 -18.52
N GLY A 214 -3.65 -11.22 -18.54
CA GLY A 214 -4.98 -10.70 -18.91
C GLY A 214 -5.95 -10.48 -17.73
N ASP A 215 -5.65 -11.00 -16.55
CA ASP A 215 -6.39 -10.68 -15.32
C ASP A 215 -6.26 -9.18 -14.98
N GLU A 216 -7.17 -8.66 -14.16
CA GLU A 216 -7.11 -7.28 -13.67
C GLU A 216 -5.92 -7.09 -12.73
N PHE A 217 -4.97 -6.23 -13.13
CA PHE A 217 -3.79 -5.95 -12.31
C PHE A 217 -4.18 -5.37 -10.95
N THR A 218 -5.19 -4.50 -10.94
CA THR A 218 -5.61 -3.82 -9.71
C THR A 218 -6.19 -4.81 -8.69
N ALA A 219 -7.02 -5.76 -9.14
CA ALA A 219 -7.57 -6.79 -8.27
C ALA A 219 -6.45 -7.66 -7.69
N TRP A 220 -5.53 -8.12 -8.54
CA TRP A 220 -4.39 -8.94 -8.11
C TRP A 220 -3.48 -8.22 -7.12
N ALA A 221 -3.09 -6.97 -7.40
CA ALA A 221 -2.20 -6.20 -6.53
C ALA A 221 -2.84 -5.91 -5.17
N SER A 222 -4.15 -5.60 -5.14
CA SER A 222 -4.89 -5.40 -3.89
C SER A 222 -4.93 -6.67 -3.04
N GLN A 223 -5.19 -7.82 -3.66
CA GLN A 223 -5.19 -9.11 -2.95
C GLN A 223 -3.80 -9.46 -2.41
N PHE A 224 -2.75 -9.19 -3.18
CA PHE A 224 -1.38 -9.45 -2.73
C PHE A 224 -0.98 -8.51 -1.58
N SER A 225 -1.31 -7.22 -1.65
CA SER A 225 -1.08 -6.27 -0.54
C SER A 225 -1.85 -6.69 0.71
N ALA A 226 -3.14 -7.02 0.59
CA ALA A 226 -3.95 -7.48 1.72
C ALA A 226 -3.39 -8.77 2.36
N ALA A 227 -2.93 -9.74 1.55
CA ALA A 227 -2.32 -10.97 2.07
C ALA A 227 -1.04 -10.69 2.89
N GLN A 228 -0.22 -9.73 2.44
CA GLN A 228 0.97 -9.29 3.18
C GLN A 228 0.57 -8.58 4.48
N LEU A 229 -0.37 -7.63 4.43
CA LEU A 229 -0.81 -6.87 5.60
C LEU A 229 -1.42 -7.76 6.68
N ARG A 230 -2.25 -8.74 6.33
CA ARG A 230 -2.82 -9.71 7.28
C ARG A 230 -1.76 -10.53 8.00
N LYS A 231 -0.61 -10.77 7.35
CA LYS A 231 0.52 -11.44 8.02
C LYS A 231 1.24 -10.50 8.98
N ILE A 232 1.53 -9.28 8.53
CA ILE A 232 2.28 -8.29 9.31
C ILE A 232 1.47 -7.85 10.54
N MET A 233 0.14 -7.80 10.40
CA MET A 233 -0.79 -7.32 11.43
C MET A 233 -1.90 -8.35 11.68
N PRO A 234 -1.57 -9.46 12.35
CA PRO A 234 -2.52 -10.55 12.57
C PRO A 234 -3.70 -10.12 13.43
N GLY A 235 -4.89 -10.64 13.13
CA GLY A 235 -6.11 -10.38 13.91
C GLY A 235 -6.85 -9.09 13.55
N LYS A 236 -6.41 -8.34 12.54
CA LYS A 236 -7.09 -7.15 12.03
C LYS A 236 -7.76 -7.44 10.68
N SER A 237 -8.95 -6.85 10.47
CA SER A 237 -9.66 -6.92 9.18
C SER A 237 -9.17 -5.81 8.26
N VAL A 238 -8.49 -6.20 7.16
CA VAL A 238 -7.93 -5.35 6.11
C VAL A 238 -8.29 -5.93 4.75
#